data_AF-A0A7C4B2E5-F1
#
_entry.id   AF-A0A7C4B2E5-F1
#
_cell.length_a   1.000
_cell.length_b   1.000
_cell.length_c   1.000
_cell.angle_alpha   90.00
_cell.angle_beta   90.00
_cell.angle_gamma   90.00
#
_symmetry.space_group_name_H-M   'P 1'
#
loop_
_entity.id
_entity.type
_entity.pdbx_description
1 polymer ?
#
loop_
_entity_poly.entity_id
_entity_poly.type
_entity_poly.pdbx_seq_one_letter_code
_entity_poly.pdbx_strand_id
1 'polypeptide(L)'
;MIKEFKAFISRGNVIDLAVGIIVGAAFSAIVSSLVNDIIMPVAGIIIGGIDFRSLSVVIGTATLNYGNFIQAVVNFFIIALVVFLLIKAINRFRRPKKEEPAPAPVMPREEVLLTEIRDLLKERK
;
A
#
# COMPACT_ATOMS: atom_id res chain seq x y z
N MET A 1 -3.04 8.80 -31.92
CA MET A 1 -3.05 7.58 -31.08
C MET A 1 -1.74 7.38 -30.30
N ILE A 2 -0.67 6.76 -30.84
CA ILE A 2 0.55 6.44 -30.05
C ILE A 2 1.28 7.69 -29.52
N LYS A 3 1.37 8.77 -30.31
CA LYS A 3 1.97 10.04 -29.88
C LYS A 3 1.15 10.75 -28.80
N GLU A 4 -0.18 10.72 -28.92
CA GLU A 4 -1.11 11.29 -27.92
C GLU A 4 -1.11 10.48 -26.63
N PHE A 5 -1.04 9.15 -26.73
CA PHE A 5 -0.89 8.27 -25.58
C PHE A 5 0.44 8.51 -24.85
N LYS A 6 1.55 8.61 -25.60
CA LYS A 6 2.85 8.98 -25.02
C LYS A 6 2.79 10.35 -24.32
N ALA A 7 2.14 11.35 -24.93
CA ALA A 7 1.97 12.67 -24.32
C ALA A 7 1.07 12.64 -23.07
N PHE A 8 0.06 11.77 -23.04
CA PHE A 8 -0.82 11.57 -21.89
C PHE A 8 -0.09 10.93 -20.71
N ILE A 9 0.63 9.83 -20.94
CA ILE A 9 1.40 9.15 -19.88
C ILE A 9 2.60 9.98 -19.43
N SER A 10 3.18 10.82 -20.28
CA SER A 10 4.33 11.67 -19.90
C SER A 10 3.95 12.79 -18.91
N ARG A 11 2.66 12.95 -18.59
CA ARG A 11 2.23 13.79 -17.46
C ARG A 11 2.67 13.10 -16.17
N GLY A 12 3.71 13.61 -15.51
CA GLY A 12 4.35 12.98 -14.33
C GLY A 12 3.36 12.48 -13.26
N ASN A 13 2.29 13.25 -13.00
CA ASN A 13 1.22 12.87 -12.06
C ASN A 13 0.53 11.52 -12.39
N VAL A 14 0.47 11.12 -13.66
CA VAL A 14 -0.16 9.86 -14.09
C VAL A 14 0.77 8.67 -13.87
N ILE A 15 2.08 8.83 -14.10
CA ILE A 15 3.07 7.77 -13.90
C ILE A 15 3.20 7.46 -12.41
N ASP A 16 3.37 8.49 -11.57
CA ASP A 16 3.52 8.32 -10.13
C ASP A 16 2.28 7.66 -9.51
N LEU A 17 1.08 8.07 -9.97
CA LEU A 17 -0.18 7.44 -9.59
C LEU A 17 -0.23 5.97 -10.03
N ALA A 18 0.15 5.65 -11.27
CA ALA A 18 0.14 4.29 -11.78
C ALA A 18 1.09 3.38 -11.00
N VAL A 19 2.30 3.86 -10.72
CA VAL A 19 3.30 3.14 -9.92
C VAL A 19 2.76 2.90 -8.51
N GLY A 20 2.18 3.91 -7.86
CA GLY A 20 1.59 3.78 -6.53
C GLY A 20 0.48 2.72 -6.46
N ILE A 21 -0.43 2.70 -7.44
CA ILE A 21 -1.51 1.71 -7.51
C ILE A 21 -0.96 0.30 -7.74
N ILE A 22 -0.02 0.13 -8.67
CA ILE A 22 0.56 -1.19 -9.00
C ILE A 22 1.31 -1.75 -7.80
N VAL A 23 2.16 -0.93 -7.16
CA VAL A 23 2.92 -1.33 -5.97
C VAL A 23 1.98 -1.63 -4.81
N GLY A 24 0.94 -0.80 -4.60
CA GLY A 24 -0.07 -1.04 -3.58
C GLY A 24 -0.83 -2.35 -3.77
N ALA A 25 -1.24 -2.66 -5.01
CA ALA A 25 -1.92 -3.91 -5.34
C ALA A 25 -1.01 -5.13 -5.14
N ALA A 26 0.23 -5.06 -5.62
CA ALA A 26 1.21 -6.14 -5.43
C ALA A 26 1.53 -6.37 -3.94
N PHE A 27 1.71 -5.30 -3.18
CA PHE A 27 1.95 -5.38 -1.73
C PHE A 27 0.75 -6.02 -1.00
N SER A 28 -0.47 -5.59 -1.33
CA SER A 28 -1.70 -6.17 -0.76
C SER A 28 -1.82 -7.67 -1.06
N ALA A 29 -1.44 -8.11 -2.27
CA ALA A 29 -1.44 -9.51 -2.63
C ALA A 29 -0.42 -10.33 -1.81
N ILE A 30 0.79 -9.80 -1.59
CA ILE A 30 1.83 -10.45 -0.76
C ILE A 30 1.33 -10.60 0.68
N VAL A 31 0.77 -9.54 1.26
CA VAL A 31 0.21 -9.58 2.61
C VAL A 31 -0.94 -10.59 2.71
N SER A 32 -1.84 -10.58 1.72
CA SER A 32 -2.98 -11.51 1.69
C SER A 32 -2.51 -12.97 1.60
N SER A 33 -1.49 -13.26 0.81
CA SER A 33 -0.89 -14.61 0.72
C SER A 33 -0.24 -15.03 2.04
N LEU A 34 0.54 -14.15 2.68
CA LEU A 34 1.11 -14.42 4.00
C LEU A 34 0.01 -14.77 5.02
N VAL A 35 -1.11 -14.05 5.01
CA VAL A 35 -2.21 -14.33 5.94
C VAL A 35 -2.95 -15.61 5.59
N ASN A 36 -3.42 -15.74 4.35
CA ASN A 36 -4.29 -16.85 3.94
C ASN A 36 -3.54 -18.17 3.82
N ASP A 37 -2.29 -18.15 3.36
CA ASP A 37 -1.55 -19.35 2.98
C ASP A 37 -0.59 -19.82 4.09
N ILE A 38 -0.20 -18.93 5.01
CA ILE A 38 0.74 -19.26 6.10
C ILE A 38 0.09 -19.09 7.46
N ILE A 39 -0.41 -17.90 7.80
CA ILE A 39 -0.93 -17.63 9.15
C ILE A 39 -2.21 -18.41 9.44
N MET A 40 -3.17 -18.43 8.51
CA MET A 40 -4.46 -19.10 8.70
C MET A 40 -4.32 -20.62 8.88
N PRO A 41 -3.54 -21.37 8.07
CA PRO A 41 -3.30 -22.79 8.31
C PRO A 41 -2.64 -23.06 9.66
N VAL A 42 -1.62 -22.27 10.04
CA VAL A 42 -0.92 -22.43 11.32
C VAL A 42 -1.85 -22.11 12.50
N ALA A 43 -2.62 -21.02 12.43
CA ALA A 43 -3.63 -20.67 13.43
C ALA A 43 -4.73 -21.74 13.51
N GLY A 44 -5.14 -22.30 12.38
CA GLY A 44 -6.11 -23.41 12.32
C GLY A 44 -5.60 -24.66 13.04
N ILE A 45 -4.32 -25.02 12.88
CA ILE A 45 -3.72 -26.15 13.61
C ILE A 45 -3.66 -25.88 15.12
N ILE A 46 -3.29 -24.67 15.52
CA ILE A 46 -3.09 -24.32 16.93
C ILE A 46 -4.42 -24.15 17.69
N ILE A 47 -5.42 -23.54 17.05
CA ILE A 47 -6.68 -23.15 17.70
C ILE A 47 -7.82 -24.14 17.41
N GLY A 48 -7.53 -25.26 16.71
CA GLY A 48 -8.47 -26.36 16.53
C GLY A 48 -9.47 -26.17 15.38
N GLY A 49 -9.06 -25.50 14.30
CA GLY A 49 -9.85 -25.38 13.08
C GLY A 49 -10.93 -24.31 13.14
N ILE A 50 -10.56 -23.07 13.47
CA ILE A 50 -11.47 -21.93 13.36
C ILE A 50 -11.80 -21.69 11.87
N ASP A 51 -12.85 -22.33 11.37
CA ASP A 51 -13.47 -22.01 10.09
C ASP A 51 -14.96 -21.71 10.33
N PHE A 52 -15.31 -20.42 10.20
CA PHE A 52 -16.68 -19.95 10.38
C PHE A 52 -17.51 -20.13 9.11
N ARG A 53 -16.93 -20.48 7.96
CA ARG A 53 -17.62 -20.54 6.66
C ARG A 53 -18.78 -21.53 6.63
N SER A 54 -18.74 -22.57 7.48
CA SER A 54 -19.78 -23.58 7.60
C SER A 54 -21.08 -23.07 8.24
N LEU A 55 -21.02 -21.92 8.92
CA LEU A 55 -22.19 -21.31 9.56
C LEU A 55 -23.13 -20.73 8.50
N SER A 56 -24.27 -21.38 8.33
CA SER A 56 -25.36 -20.92 7.47
C SER A 56 -26.71 -21.12 8.16
N VAL A 57 -27.68 -20.31 7.77
CA VAL A 57 -29.09 -20.46 8.17
C VAL A 57 -29.92 -20.50 6.90
N VAL A 58 -30.79 -21.50 6.79
CA VAL A 58 -31.74 -21.62 5.69
C VAL A 58 -33.03 -20.92 6.09
N ILE A 59 -33.45 -19.94 5.29
CA ILE A 59 -34.70 -19.20 5.46
C ILE A 59 -35.54 -19.42 4.21
N GLY A 60 -36.53 -20.31 4.30
CA GLY A 60 -37.35 -20.71 3.15
C GLY A 60 -36.51 -21.40 2.07
N THR A 61 -36.42 -20.79 0.89
CA THR A 61 -35.59 -21.28 -0.24
C THR A 61 -34.21 -20.62 -0.32
N ALA A 62 -33.92 -19.63 0.54
CA ALA A 62 -32.65 -18.91 0.54
C ALA A 62 -31.73 -19.43 1.64
N THR A 63 -30.44 -19.57 1.33
CA THR A 63 -29.40 -19.94 2.31
C THR A 63 -28.57 -18.69 2.63
N LEU A 64 -28.59 -18.28 3.90
CA LEU A 64 -27.84 -17.14 4.40
C LEU A 64 -26.53 -17.64 5.02
N ASN A 65 -25.42 -17.49 4.28
CA ASN A 65 -24.07 -17.92 4.68
C ASN A 65 -23.35 -16.84 5.50
N TYR A 66 -23.91 -16.46 6.66
CA TYR A 66 -23.31 -15.43 7.53
C TYR A 66 -21.92 -15.82 8.04
N GLY A 67 -21.61 -17.13 8.06
CA GLY A 67 -20.29 -17.66 8.33
C GLY A 67 -19.18 -17.08 7.47
N ASN A 68 -19.45 -16.88 6.17
CA ASN A 68 -18.50 -16.25 5.27
C ASN A 68 -18.23 -14.78 5.63
N PHE A 69 -19.25 -14.08 6.10
CA PHE A 69 -19.10 -12.70 6.56
C PHE A 69 -18.25 -12.62 7.83
N ILE A 70 -18.53 -13.47 8.82
CA ILE A 70 -17.73 -13.56 10.05
C ILE A 70 -16.29 -13.92 9.71
N GLN A 71 -16.07 -14.88 8.81
CA GLN A 71 -14.74 -15.25 8.35
C GLN A 71 -14.02 -14.06 7.70
N ALA A 72 -14.69 -13.27 6.87
CA ALA A 72 -14.11 -12.09 6.24
C ALA A 72 -13.71 -11.02 7.27
N VAL A 73 -14.54 -10.80 8.30
CA VAL A 73 -14.24 -9.88 9.40
C VAL A 73 -13.00 -10.34 10.17
N VAL A 74 -12.93 -11.63 10.52
CA VAL A 74 -11.76 -12.20 11.21
C VAL A 74 -10.51 -12.08 10.36
N ASN A 75 -10.57 -12.42 9.07
CA ASN A 75 -9.45 -12.28 8.14
C ASN A 75 -8.97 -10.83 8.05
N PHE A 76 -9.88 -9.85 8.01
CA PHE A 76 -9.52 -8.43 8.00
C PHE A 76 -8.71 -8.02 9.24
N PHE A 77 -9.13 -8.44 10.44
CA PHE A 77 -8.38 -8.16 11.68
C PHE A 77 -7.01 -8.84 11.70
N ILE A 78 -6.90 -10.07 11.19
CA ILE A 78 -5.61 -10.77 11.10
C ILE A 78 -4.68 -10.05 10.11
N ILE A 79 -5.17 -9.68 8.93
CA ILE A 79 -4.40 -8.91 7.93
C ILE A 79 -3.93 -7.59 8.54
N ALA A 80 -4.81 -6.84 9.20
CA ALA A 80 -4.46 -5.58 9.84
C ALA A 80 -3.36 -5.77 10.90
N LEU A 81 -3.46 -6.82 11.72
CA LEU A 81 -2.45 -7.15 12.73
C LEU A 81 -1.10 -7.51 12.07
N VAL A 82 -1.11 -8.32 11.02
CA VAL A 82 0.10 -8.73 10.30
C VAL A 82 0.77 -7.54 9.63
N VAL A 83 0.02 -6.68 8.94
CA VAL A 83 0.55 -5.44 8.34
C VAL A 83 1.15 -4.55 9.41
N PHE A 84 0.47 -4.37 10.55
CA PHE A 84 0.99 -3.61 11.67
C PHE A 84 2.31 -4.20 12.20
N LEU A 85 2.39 -5.52 12.38
CA LEU A 85 3.61 -6.19 12.82
C LEU A 85 4.76 -6.04 11.81
N LEU A 86 4.47 -6.13 10.51
CA LEU A 86 5.46 -5.91 9.44
C LEU A 86 5.99 -4.47 9.45
N ILE A 87 5.10 -3.48 9.50
CA ILE A 87 5.48 -2.06 9.58
C ILE A 87 6.30 -1.81 10.86
N LYS A 88 5.86 -2.36 11.99
CA LYS A 88 6.58 -2.26 13.26
C LYS A 88 7.96 -2.92 13.20
N ALA A 89 8.09 -4.06 12.55
CA ALA A 89 9.37 -4.73 12.35
C ALA A 89 10.30 -3.88 11.48
N ILE A 90 9.82 -3.37 10.34
CA ILE A 90 10.57 -2.48 9.46
C ILE A 90 11.01 -1.22 10.20
N ASN A 91 10.11 -0.59 10.97
CA ASN A 91 10.43 0.60 11.78
C ASN A 91 11.40 0.30 12.93
N ARG A 92 11.41 -0.93 13.46
CA ARG A 92 12.38 -1.37 14.48
C ARG A 92 13.77 -1.65 13.89
N PHE A 93 13.83 -2.19 12.67
CA PHE A 93 15.08 -2.51 11.98
C PHE A 93 15.67 -1.34 11.19
N ARG A 94 14.85 -0.37 10.79
CA ARG A 94 15.33 0.97 10.44
C ARG A 94 15.90 1.59 11.71
N ARG A 95 17.22 1.46 11.89
CA ARG A 95 17.99 2.42 12.71
C ARG A 95 17.56 3.82 12.27
N PRO A 96 17.50 4.82 13.15
CA PRO A 96 17.49 6.21 12.73
C PRO A 96 18.85 6.52 12.08
N LYS A 97 19.11 5.94 10.90
CA LYS A 97 19.88 6.63 9.89
C LYS A 97 19.08 7.89 9.69
N LYS A 98 19.67 9.03 10.06
CA LYS A 98 19.32 10.34 9.50
C LYS A 98 18.78 10.05 8.11
N GLU A 99 17.50 10.35 7.90
CA GLU A 99 17.01 10.55 6.54
C GLU A 99 18.03 11.52 5.94
N GLU A 100 18.96 10.99 5.14
CA GLU A 100 19.64 11.83 4.18
C GLU A 100 18.47 12.48 3.46
N PRO A 101 18.38 13.83 3.49
CA PRO A 101 17.23 14.54 2.99
C PRO A 101 16.93 13.93 1.64
N ALA A 102 15.70 13.41 1.46
CA ALA A 102 15.27 12.97 0.14
C ALA A 102 15.75 14.05 -0.82
N PRO A 103 16.52 13.70 -1.89
CA PRO A 103 17.19 14.69 -2.72
C PRO A 103 16.14 15.74 -3.03
N ALA A 104 16.41 16.97 -2.56
CA ALA A 104 15.41 18.03 -2.54
C ALA A 104 14.75 18.04 -3.92
N PRO A 105 13.40 18.05 -4.00
CA PRO A 105 12.69 17.99 -5.25
C PRO A 105 13.40 18.91 -6.22
N VAL A 106 13.92 18.33 -7.31
CA VAL A 106 14.72 19.05 -8.30
C VAL A 106 13.87 20.23 -8.70
N MET A 107 14.23 21.42 -8.21
CA MET A 107 13.41 22.60 -8.40
C MET A 107 13.15 22.69 -9.91
N PRO A 108 11.89 22.91 -10.34
CA PRO A 108 11.60 23.19 -11.73
C PRO A 108 12.63 24.20 -12.25
N ARG A 109 13.11 24.04 -13.49
CA ARG A 109 14.15 24.93 -14.04
C ARG A 109 13.81 26.41 -13.84
N GLU A 110 12.52 26.74 -13.85
CA GLU A 110 11.99 28.07 -13.55
C GLU A 110 12.36 28.56 -12.15
N GLU A 111 12.19 27.75 -11.10
CA GLU A 111 12.56 28.10 -9.72
C GLU A 111 14.09 28.24 -9.57
N VAL A 112 14.87 27.43 -10.28
CA VAL A 112 16.34 27.56 -10.33
C VAL A 112 16.74 28.90 -10.97
N LEU A 113 16.18 29.20 -12.14
CA LEU A 113 16.45 30.45 -12.86
C LEU A 113 16.01 31.68 -12.06
N LEU A 114 14.87 31.62 -11.37
CA LEU A 114 14.42 32.72 -10.50
C LEU A 114 15.35 32.93 -9.30
N THR A 115 15.93 31.85 -8.77
CA THR A 115 16.92 31.92 -7.69
C THR A 115 18.21 32.58 -8.19
N GLU A 116 18.71 32.16 -9.36
CA GLU A 116 19.87 32.76 -10.02
C GLU A 116 19.63 34.25 -10.34
N ILE A 117 18.47 34.61 -10.88
CA ILE A 117 18.11 36.01 -11.18
C ILE A 117 18.08 36.85 -9.89
N ARG A 118 17.51 36.32 -8.80
CA ARG A 118 17.49 37.02 -7.50
C ARG A 118 18.91 37.30 -7.02
N ASP A 119 19.79 36.32 -7.11
CA ASP A 119 21.15 36.42 -6.60
C ASP A 119 21.98 37.40 -7.46
N LEU A 120 21.83 37.36 -8.79
CA LEU A 120 22.41 38.35 -9.72
C LEU A 120 21.89 39.78 -9.49
N LEU A 121 20.61 39.94 -9.13
CA LEU A 121 20.05 41.25 -8.78
C LEU A 121 20.54 41.76 -7.43
N LYS A 122 20.84 40.86 -6.50
CA LYS A 122 21.39 41.20 -5.19
C LYS A 122 22.85 41.62 -5.28
N GLU A 123 23.63 41.03 -6.18
CA GLU A 123 25.00 41.46 -6.49
C GLU A 123 25.08 42.80 -7.24
N ARG A 124 24.00 43.20 -7.92
CA ARG A 124 23.91 44.49 -8.63
C ARG A 124 23.48 45.68 -7.76
N LYS A 125 23.21 45.46 -6.46
CA LYS A 125 22.96 46.52 -5.46
C LYS A 125 24.20 46.74 -4.61
#